data_AF-A0A9E0WNQ0-F1
#
_entry.id   AF-A0A9E0WNQ0-F1
#
_cell.length_a   1.000
_cell.length_b   1.000
_cell.length_c   1.000
_cell.angle_alpha   90.00
_cell.angle_beta   90.00
_cell.angle_gamma   90.00
#
_symmetry.space_group_name_H-M   'P 1'
#
loop_
_entity.id
_entity.type
_entity.pdbx_description
1 polymer ?
#
loop_
_entity_poly.entity_id
_entity_poly.type
_entity_poly.pdbx_seq_one_letter_code
_entity_poly.pdbx_strand_id
1 'polypeptide(L)'
;MERFKTAALILVFYLGFVTHSHSQLLEVNNQQTSQELYDFHINKMKTNKAIAWIAIISGSIMTTAGIIINVTSNIFGDSSEGLVLTGFGIATTLVSIPLFAAGRKHKAKANFQLQNGAVGAYRDIKYSGLSISVSF
;
A
#
# COMPACT_ATOMS: atom_id res chain seq x y z
N MET A 1 -31.72 11.99 1.59
CA MET A 1 -31.14 11.31 0.42
C MET A 1 -29.94 12.06 -0.20
N GLU A 2 -29.95 13.39 -0.29
CA GLU A 2 -28.83 14.15 -0.90
C GLU A 2 -27.50 14.07 -0.16
N ARG A 3 -27.50 14.16 1.18
CA ARG A 3 -26.27 14.09 1.99
C ARG A 3 -25.49 12.78 1.81
N PHE A 4 -26.21 11.68 1.54
CA PHE A 4 -25.61 10.37 1.28
C PHE A 4 -24.89 10.33 -0.07
N LYS A 5 -25.44 11.00 -1.10
CA LYS A 5 -24.81 11.12 -2.42
C LYS A 5 -23.50 11.91 -2.35
N THR A 6 -23.49 12.99 -1.59
CA THR A 6 -22.28 13.81 -1.38
C THR A 6 -21.20 13.04 -0.63
N ALA A 7 -21.56 12.33 0.44
CA ALA A 7 -20.61 11.50 1.20
C ALA A 7 -20.04 10.35 0.34
N ALA A 8 -20.90 9.68 -0.45
CA ALA A 8 -20.47 8.63 -1.37
C ALA A 8 -19.53 9.17 -2.46
N LEU A 9 -19.82 10.34 -3.04
CA LEU A 9 -18.96 11.00 -4.02
C LEU A 9 -17.59 11.35 -3.43
N ILE A 10 -17.54 11.88 -2.21
CA ILE A 10 -16.28 12.20 -1.52
C ILE A 10 -15.48 10.93 -1.25
N LEU A 11 -16.13 9.85 -0.81
CA LEU A 11 -15.50 8.55 -0.57
C LEU A 11 -14.91 7.96 -1.87
N VAL A 12 -15.68 7.99 -2.96
CA VAL A 12 -15.23 7.52 -4.29
C VAL A 12 -14.07 8.36 -4.80
N PHE A 13 -14.12 9.67 -4.62
CA PHE A 13 -13.03 10.57 -5.02
C PHE A 13 -11.76 10.32 -4.21
N TYR A 14 -11.89 10.11 -2.90
CA TYR A 14 -10.76 9.79 -2.02
C TYR A 14 -10.13 8.43 -2.37
N LEU A 15 -10.95 7.40 -2.60
CA LEU A 15 -10.48 6.08 -3.03
C LEU A 15 -9.83 6.13 -4.43
N GLY A 16 -10.40 6.90 -5.36
CA GLY A 16 -9.83 7.14 -6.68
C GLY A 16 -8.46 7.81 -6.62
N PHE A 17 -8.31 8.84 -5.78
CA PHE A 17 -7.04 9.54 -5.61
C PHE A 17 -5.93 8.64 -5.00
N VAL A 18 -6.29 7.83 -3.99
CA VAL A 18 -5.35 6.89 -3.37
C VAL A 18 -4.92 5.78 -4.34
N THR A 19 -5.80 5.31 -5.22
CA THR A 19 -5.48 4.27 -6.22
C THR A 19 -4.68 4.81 -7.40
N HIS A 20 -4.90 6.07 -7.79
CA HIS A 20 -4.15 6.70 -8.89
C HIS A 20 -2.70 7.03 -8.49
N SER A 21 -2.46 7.46 -7.25
CA SER A 21 -1.09 7.66 -6.74
C SER A 21 -0.28 6.37 -6.64
N HIS A 22 -0.94 5.20 -6.49
CA HIS A 22 -0.27 3.88 -6.45
C HIS A 22 0.00 3.26 -7.83
N SER A 23 -0.57 3.81 -8.91
CA SER A 23 -0.48 3.25 -10.28
C SER A 23 0.56 3.94 -11.16
N GLN A 24 1.34 4.88 -10.62
CA GLN A 24 2.59 5.28 -11.27
C GLN A 24 3.58 4.12 -11.15
N LEU A 25 3.43 3.15 -12.05
CA LEU A 25 4.50 2.28 -12.49
C LEU A 25 5.63 3.19 -12.94
N LEU A 26 6.60 3.43 -12.05
CA LEU A 26 7.95 3.72 -12.51
C LEU A 26 8.26 2.58 -13.48
N GLU A 27 8.38 2.90 -14.77
CA GLU A 27 9.06 2.03 -15.71
C GLU A 27 10.32 1.57 -14.98
N VAL A 28 10.44 0.26 -14.76
CA VAL A 28 11.68 -0.32 -14.26
C VAL A 28 12.68 -0.09 -15.37
N ASN A 29 13.31 1.08 -15.36
CA ASN A 29 14.41 1.39 -16.22
C ASN A 29 15.45 0.30 -15.94
N ASN A 30 15.81 -0.44 -16.98
CA ASN A 30 16.58 -1.68 -16.93
C ASN A 30 18.04 -1.47 -16.44
N GLN A 31 18.31 -0.31 -15.83
CA GLN A 31 19.59 0.16 -15.32
C GLN A 31 19.58 0.46 -13.80
N GLN A 32 18.53 0.06 -13.05
CA GLN A 32 18.56 0.22 -11.60
C GLN A 32 19.56 -0.74 -10.94
N THR A 33 20.39 -0.21 -10.05
CA THR A 33 21.33 -1.02 -9.27
C THR A 33 20.59 -1.94 -8.30
N SER A 34 21.20 -3.07 -7.91
CA SER A 34 20.61 -4.02 -6.95
C SER A 34 20.21 -3.36 -5.62
N GLN A 35 20.88 -2.26 -5.25
CA GLN A 35 20.59 -1.46 -4.07
C GLN A 35 19.37 -0.55 -4.25
N GLU A 36 19.23 0.12 -5.39
CA GLU A 36 18.03 0.91 -5.71
C GLU A 36 16.77 0.04 -5.81
N LEU A 37 16.90 -1.17 -6.36
CA LEU A 37 15.81 -2.14 -6.45
C LEU A 37 15.39 -2.67 -5.07
N TYR A 38 16.37 -2.88 -4.18
CA TYR A 38 16.14 -3.23 -2.78
C TYR A 38 15.39 -2.12 -2.05
N ASP A 39 15.87 -0.88 -2.15
CA ASP A 39 15.26 0.28 -1.52
C ASP A 39 13.82 0.50 -2.03
N PHE A 40 13.59 0.29 -3.32
CA PHE A 40 12.25 0.32 -3.90
C PHE A 40 11.30 -0.71 -3.24
N HIS A 41 11.73 -1.97 -3.10
CA HIS A 41 10.91 -3.01 -2.48
C HIS A 41 10.70 -2.79 -0.97
N ILE A 42 11.72 -2.31 -0.25
CA ILE A 42 11.59 -1.95 1.16
C ILE A 42 10.63 -0.79 1.34
N ASN A 43 10.71 0.24 0.51
CA ASN A 43 9.80 1.37 0.57
C ASN A 43 8.35 0.93 0.31
N LYS A 44 8.14 0.11 -0.73
CA LYS A 44 6.81 -0.44 -1.06
C LYS A 44 6.25 -1.34 0.05
N MET A 45 7.10 -2.13 0.73
CA MET A 45 6.71 -2.87 1.93
C MET A 45 6.24 -1.94 3.05
N LYS A 46 7.01 -0.89 3.36
CA LYS A 46 6.69 0.08 4.43
C LYS A 46 5.37 0.79 4.14
N THR A 47 5.17 1.26 2.91
CA THR A 47 3.93 1.91 2.47
C THR A 47 2.73 0.98 2.62
N ASN A 48 2.81 -0.25 2.10
CA ASN A 48 1.71 -1.21 2.22
C ASN A 48 1.38 -1.52 3.69
N LYS A 49 2.40 -1.65 4.56
CA LYS A 49 2.21 -1.87 6.00
C LYS A 49 1.55 -0.66 6.68
N ALA A 50 1.94 0.56 6.31
CA ALA A 50 1.36 1.78 6.86
C ALA A 50 -0.12 1.91 6.46
N ILE A 51 -0.45 1.70 5.18
CA ILE A 51 -1.83 1.74 4.68
C ILE A 51 -2.67 0.65 5.36
N ALA A 52 -2.12 -0.55 5.53
CA ALA A 52 -2.82 -1.64 6.22
C ALA A 52 -3.15 -1.28 7.68
N TRP A 53 -2.22 -0.65 8.41
CA TRP A 53 -2.48 -0.16 9.78
C TRP A 53 -3.55 0.93 9.81
N ILE A 54 -3.50 1.87 8.87
CA ILE A 54 -4.52 2.92 8.74
C ILE A 54 -5.89 2.28 8.53
N ALA A 55 -6.00 1.27 7.65
CA ALA A 55 -7.24 0.56 7.37
C ALA A 55 -7.79 -0.20 8.59
N ILE A 56 -6.92 -0.81 9.41
CA ILE A 56 -7.34 -1.44 10.67
C ILE A 56 -7.90 -0.38 11.63
N ILE A 57 -7.18 0.72 11.82
CA ILE A 57 -7.56 1.74 12.81
C ILE A 57 -8.87 2.42 12.38
N SER A 58 -8.96 2.84 11.12
CA SER A 58 -10.17 3.46 10.60
C SER A 58 -11.37 2.51 10.62
N GLY A 59 -11.18 1.26 10.19
CA GLY A 59 -12.22 0.24 10.20
C GLY A 59 -12.71 -0.10 11.62
N SER A 60 -11.81 -0.15 12.59
CA SER A 60 -12.16 -0.37 14.01
C SER A 60 -13.00 0.77 14.57
N ILE A 61 -12.60 2.02 14.31
CA ILE A 61 -13.36 3.21 14.76
C ILE A 61 -14.76 3.21 14.14
N MET A 62 -14.87 2.97 12.83
CA MET A 62 -16.15 2.89 12.12
C MET A 62 -17.05 1.78 12.68
N THR A 63 -16.47 0.62 12.99
CA THR A 63 -17.18 -0.52 13.57
C THR A 63 -17.78 -0.14 14.93
N THR A 64 -16.96 0.41 15.83
CA THR A 64 -17.40 0.82 17.17
C THR A 64 -18.44 1.95 17.11
N ALA A 65 -18.22 2.96 16.27
CA ALA A 65 -19.18 4.05 16.09
C ALA A 65 -20.52 3.54 15.54
N GLY A 66 -20.49 2.63 14.55
CA GLY A 66 -21.70 2.02 14.00
C GLY A 66 -22.48 1.21 15.03
N ILE A 67 -21.80 0.48 15.92
CA ILE A 67 -22.43 -0.24 17.02
C ILE A 67 -23.12 0.73 18.00
N ILE A 68 -22.42 1.80 18.41
CA ILE A 68 -22.99 2.83 19.30
C ILE A 68 -24.22 3.48 18.69
N ILE A 69 -24.14 3.84 17.40
CA ILE A 69 -25.27 4.43 16.67
C ILE A 69 -26.44 3.45 16.61
N ASN A 70 -26.20 2.18 16.27
CA ASN A 70 -27.25 1.15 16.17
C ASN A 70 -27.96 0.93 17.53
N VAL A 71 -27.19 0.83 18.62
CA VAL A 71 -27.76 0.68 19.97
C VAL A 71 -28.59 1.91 20.36
N THR A 72 -28.09 3.11 20.06
CA THR A 72 -28.80 4.36 20.36
C THR A 72 -30.05 4.50 19.48
N SER A 73 -29.97 4.21 18.18
CA SER A 73 -31.12 4.30 17.28
C SER A 73 -32.21 3.30 17.62
N ASN A 74 -31.89 2.06 18.00
CA ASN A 74 -32.92 1.11 18.46
C ASN A 74 -33.71 1.59 19.68
N ILE A 75 -33.16 2.51 20.48
CA ILE A 75 -33.85 3.13 21.62
C ILE A 75 -34.72 4.33 21.17
N PHE A 76 -34.31 5.06 20.12
CA PHE A 76 -34.95 6.29 19.66
C PHE A 76 -35.75 6.19 18.34
N GLY A 77 -35.75 5.03 17.68
CA GLY A 77 -36.44 4.76 16.40
C GLY A 77 -35.58 3.94 15.42
N ASP A 78 -36.19 2.89 14.85
CA ASP A 78 -35.55 1.89 13.99
C ASP A 78 -34.76 2.53 12.82
N SER A 79 -33.43 2.59 12.95
CA SER A 79 -32.53 3.12 11.92
C SER A 79 -31.40 2.13 11.67
N SER A 80 -31.33 1.65 10.42
CA SER A 80 -30.32 0.70 9.95
C SER A 80 -28.96 1.33 9.63
N GLU A 81 -28.82 2.65 9.80
CA GLU A 81 -27.61 3.41 9.46
C GLU A 81 -26.38 2.94 10.25
N GLY A 82 -26.57 2.57 11.53
CA GLY A 82 -25.49 2.03 12.36
C GLY A 82 -24.98 0.67 11.86
N LEU A 83 -25.88 -0.19 11.38
CA LEU A 83 -25.53 -1.50 10.82
C LEU A 83 -24.70 -1.36 9.54
N VAL A 84 -25.07 -0.41 8.67
CA VAL A 84 -24.34 -0.10 7.43
C VAL A 84 -22.93 0.41 7.76
N LEU A 85 -22.79 1.31 8.73
CA LEU A 85 -21.49 1.85 9.13
C LEU A 85 -20.58 0.77 9.74
N THR A 86 -21.14 -0.12 10.57
CA THR A 86 -20.43 -1.29 11.09
C THR A 86 -19.96 -2.21 9.97
N GLY A 87 -20.82 -2.48 8.98
CA GLY A 87 -20.47 -3.28 7.80
C GLY A 87 -19.30 -2.69 7.00
N PHE A 88 -19.31 -1.38 6.75
CA PHE A 88 -18.19 -0.68 6.12
C PHE A 88 -16.90 -0.75 6.96
N GLY A 89 -17.01 -0.62 8.29
CA GLY A 89 -15.87 -0.75 9.19
C GLY A 89 -15.20 -2.13 9.13
N ILE A 90 -16.02 -3.19 9.13
CA ILE A 90 -15.53 -4.57 8.99
C ILE A 90 -14.89 -4.78 7.62
N ALA A 91 -15.55 -4.37 6.54
CA ALA A 91 -15.02 -4.50 5.18
C ALA A 91 -13.67 -3.77 5.01
N THR A 92 -13.56 -2.55 5.56
CA THR A 92 -12.32 -1.76 5.53
C THR A 92 -11.20 -2.47 6.30
N THR A 93 -11.51 -3.05 7.45
CA THR A 93 -10.56 -3.86 8.23
C THR A 93 -10.10 -5.09 7.43
N LEU A 94 -10.99 -5.77 6.70
CA LEU A 94 -10.63 -6.93 5.88
C LEU A 94 -9.71 -6.57 4.71
N VAL A 95 -9.83 -5.37 4.13
CA VAL A 95 -8.92 -4.88 3.08
C VAL A 95 -7.47 -4.76 3.58
N SER A 96 -7.24 -4.62 4.89
CA SER A 96 -5.88 -4.61 5.45
C SER A 96 -5.13 -5.94 5.26
N ILE A 97 -5.84 -7.07 5.17
CA ILE A 97 -5.24 -8.41 5.06
C ILE A 97 -4.43 -8.57 3.76
N PRO A 98 -4.99 -8.34 2.55
CA PRO A 98 -4.21 -8.42 1.32
C PRO A 98 -3.07 -7.38 1.28
N LEU A 99 -3.23 -6.20 1.92
CA LEU A 99 -2.17 -5.19 2.03
C LEU A 99 -0.98 -5.69 2.88
N PHE A 100 -1.23 -6.30 4.04
CA PHE A 100 -0.17 -6.93 4.84
C PHE A 100 0.52 -8.07 4.09
N ALA A 101 -0.24 -8.90 3.37
CA ALA A 101 0.30 -9.99 2.56
C ALA A 101 1.19 -9.45 1.42
N ALA A 102 0.76 -8.39 0.72
CA ALA A 102 1.56 -7.73 -0.30
C ALA A 102 2.87 -7.15 0.28
N GLY A 103 2.81 -6.53 1.46
CA GLY A 103 4.00 -6.07 2.18
C GLY A 103 5.00 -7.21 2.46
N ARG A 104 4.53 -8.36 2.94
CA ARG A 104 5.38 -9.54 3.16
C ARG A 104 6.07 -10.03 1.88
N LYS A 105 5.35 -10.05 0.76
CA LYS A 105 5.93 -10.41 -0.55
C LYS A 105 7.06 -9.47 -0.96
N HIS A 106 6.90 -8.16 -0.76
CA HIS A 106 7.96 -7.18 -1.03
C HIS A 106 9.16 -7.34 -0.10
N LYS A 107 8.95 -7.69 1.18
CA LYS A 107 10.05 -8.05 2.10
C LYS A 107 10.87 -9.24 1.60
N ALA A 108 10.19 -10.28 1.11
CA ALA A 108 10.85 -11.47 0.59
C ALA A 108 11.71 -11.14 -0.65
N LYS A 109 11.17 -10.33 -1.58
CA LYS A 109 11.91 -9.88 -2.77
C LYS A 109 13.12 -9.00 -2.42
N ALA A 110 12.97 -8.10 -1.46
CA ALA A 110 14.09 -7.27 -0.98
C ALA A 110 15.21 -8.12 -0.36
N ASN A 111 14.86 -9.10 0.49
CA ASN A 111 15.85 -10.00 1.10
C ASN A 111 16.60 -10.84 0.05
N PHE A 112 15.92 -11.28 -1.01
CA PHE A 112 16.56 -12.02 -2.11
C PHE A 112 17.57 -11.14 -2.86
N GLN A 113 17.28 -9.85 -3.05
CA GLN A 113 18.21 -8.91 -3.70
C GLN A 113 19.44 -8.61 -2.84
N LEU A 114 19.29 -8.53 -1.51
CA LEU A 114 20.44 -8.44 -0.60
C LEU A 114 21.31 -9.70 -0.65
N GLN A 115 20.70 -10.89 -0.67
CA GLN A 115 21.45 -12.14 -0.74
C GLN A 115 22.19 -12.28 -2.07
N ASN A 116 21.57 -11.92 -3.20
CA ASN A 116 22.23 -11.95 -4.50
C ASN A 116 23.26 -10.81 -4.68
N GLY A 117 23.11 -9.71 -3.95
CA GLY A 117 24.10 -8.63 -3.90
C GLY A 117 25.29 -8.92 -2.98
N ALA A 118 25.07 -9.68 -1.90
CA ALA A 118 26.09 -10.04 -0.91
C ALA A 118 26.83 -11.34 -1.25
N VAL A 119 26.16 -12.30 -1.90
CA VAL A 119 26.76 -13.50 -2.48
C VAL A 119 27.02 -13.20 -3.94
N GLY A 120 28.23 -12.73 -4.25
CA GLY A 120 28.63 -12.42 -5.62
C GLY A 120 28.53 -13.64 -6.54
N ALA A 121 27.38 -13.81 -7.20
CA ALA A 121 27.22 -14.69 -8.34
C ALA A 121 27.17 -13.80 -9.58
N TYR A 122 28.30 -13.77 -10.30
CA TYR A 122 28.63 -12.94 -11.45
C TYR A 122 29.00 -11.49 -11.11
N ARG A 123 30.29 -11.31 -10.76
CA ARG A 123 31.03 -10.10 -11.14
C ARG A 123 30.91 -9.95 -12.66
N ASP A 124 29.98 -9.12 -13.13
CA ASP A 124 30.20 -8.43 -14.40
C ASP A 124 31.42 -7.54 -14.19
N ILE A 125 32.56 -8.00 -14.69
CA ILE A 125 33.78 -7.20 -14.76
C ILE A 125 33.45 -6.07 -15.73
N LYS A 126 33.02 -4.91 -15.21
CA LYS A 126 33.03 -3.67 -15.99
C LYS A 126 34.48 -3.38 -16.32
N TYR A 127 34.91 -3.73 -17.52
CA TYR A 127 36.18 -3.24 -18.07
C TYR A 127 36.11 -1.72 -18.09
N SER A 128 36.80 -1.07 -17.15
CA SER A 128 37.17 0.33 -17.29
C SER A 128 38.28 0.37 -18.32
N GLY A 129 37.90 0.47 -19.60
CA GLY A 129 38.86 0.68 -20.68
C GLY A 129 39.51 2.05 -20.52
N LEU A 130 40.73 2.10 -19.99
CA LEU A 130 41.59 3.26 -20.14
C LEU A 130 42.14 3.24 -21.57
N SER A 131 41.51 3.99 -22.48
CA SER A 131 42.10 4.26 -23.78
C SER A 131 43.14 5.37 -23.64
N ILE A 132 44.41 5.02 -23.74
CA ILE A 132 45.47 6.00 -23.96
C ILE A 132 45.64 6.11 -25.47
N SER A 133 45.08 7.16 -26.06
CA SER A 133 45.38 7.52 -27.45
C SER A 133 46.70 8.28 -27.48
N VAL A 134 47.72 7.67 -28.11
CA VAL A 134 48.97 8.35 -28.48
C VAL A 134 48.89 8.65 -29.97
N SER A 135 48.79 9.93 -30.31
CA SER A 135 48.87 10.41 -31.69
C SER A 135 50.30 10.87 -31.99
N PHE A 136 50.83 10.48 -33.14
CA PHE A 136 52.10 10.93 -33.72
C PHE A 136 51.83 11.89 -34.88
#